data_AF-A0A558BMX2-F1
#
_entry.id   AF-A0A558BMX2-F1
#
_cell.length_a   1.000
_cell.length_b   1.000
_cell.length_c   1.000
_cell.angle_alpha   90.00
_cell.angle_beta   90.00
_cell.angle_gamma   90.00
#
_symmetry.space_group_name_H-M   'P 1'
#
loop_
_entity.id
_entity.type
_entity.pdbx_description
1 polymer ?
#
loop_
_entity_poly.entity_id
_entity_poly.type
_entity_poly.pdbx_seq_one_letter_code
_entity_poly.pdbx_strand_id
1 'polypeptide(L)'
;MAYLELQCIQCGEQMEGRANKKFCSAACRAQHFRDNQDSANNYNDSVQPSTPDIEQPGLPGTPAFLNVQQTQPYAEVVQCQSQQYQTPQYQSRQYQSEVATGNWDWAVQFMQEQDANREREKIADMHRLYSNLVVKCLKVDGTTLDDNNIQTWINELDYVSSRYRTNPALSQAGNQAHERLEDLYWLIDKFRRLLEQWKEQPILLPSKSYYPPNKAKPVLFELSSKRRNRFRSHLLP
;
A
#
# COMPACT_ATOMS: atom_id res chain seq x y z
N MET A 1 41.27 23.02 3.43
CA MET A 1 40.48 22.07 4.23
C MET A 1 39.20 21.78 3.45
N ALA A 2 39.00 20.56 2.97
CA ALA A 2 37.82 20.20 2.20
C ALA A 2 36.62 20.05 3.16
N TYR A 3 35.61 20.90 3.01
CA TYR A 3 34.33 20.71 3.68
C TYR A 3 33.61 19.58 2.96
N LEU A 4 33.47 18.43 3.61
CA LEU A 4 32.57 17.37 3.14
C LEU A 4 31.14 17.93 3.20
N GLU A 5 30.56 18.21 2.03
CA GLU A 5 29.14 18.54 1.89
C GLU A 5 28.31 17.30 2.25
N LEU A 6 28.01 17.17 3.53
CA LEU A 6 27.17 16.08 4.03
C LEU A 6 25.70 16.43 3.77
N GLN A 7 25.03 15.60 2.96
CA GLN A 7 23.60 15.70 2.70
C GLN A 7 22.81 14.82 3.68
N CYS A 8 21.61 15.26 4.05
CA CYS A 8 20.72 14.49 4.90
C CYS A 8 20.24 13.23 4.19
N ILE A 9 20.37 12.07 4.85
CA ILE A 9 19.96 10.77 4.29
C ILE A 9 18.46 10.71 3.98
N GLN A 10 17.63 11.49 4.69
CA GLN A 10 16.18 11.45 4.57
C GLN A 10 15.62 12.41 3.50
N CYS A 11 16.14 13.64 3.42
CA CYS A 11 15.59 14.68 2.55
C CYS A 11 16.57 15.19 1.48
N GLY A 12 17.85 14.81 1.52
CA GLY A 12 18.87 15.27 0.58
C GLY A 12 19.38 16.71 0.81
N GLU A 13 18.85 17.44 1.80
CA GLU A 13 19.28 18.81 2.09
C GLU A 13 20.73 18.85 2.64
N GLN A 14 21.47 19.91 2.31
CA GLN A 14 22.80 20.16 2.86
C GLN A 14 22.72 20.39 4.38
N MET A 15 23.57 19.69 5.14
CA MET A 15 23.60 19.81 6.59
C MET A 15 24.60 20.89 7.01
N GLU A 16 24.11 22.03 7.49
CA GLU A 16 24.95 23.05 8.11
C GLU A 16 25.32 22.67 9.56
N GLY A 17 26.61 22.52 9.82
CA GLY A 17 27.17 22.39 11.15
C GLY A 17 27.41 20.95 11.65
N ARG A 18 28.64 20.73 12.12
CA ARG A 18 29.26 19.49 12.66
C ARG A 18 29.24 18.28 11.69
N ALA A 19 30.43 17.82 11.32
CA ALA A 19 30.69 16.73 10.38
C ALA A 19 30.11 15.34 10.76
N ASN A 20 29.50 15.19 11.95
CA ASN A 20 29.02 13.90 12.46
C ASN A 20 27.49 13.77 12.48
N LYS A 21 26.73 14.74 11.96
CA LYS A 21 25.27 14.61 11.85
C LYS A 21 24.89 13.87 10.57
N LYS A 22 23.93 12.94 10.67
CA LYS A 22 23.34 12.19 9.54
C LYS A 22 22.01 12.78 9.05
N PHE A 23 21.41 13.69 9.83
CA PHE A 23 20.09 14.27 9.57
C PHE A 23 20.12 15.78 9.72
N CYS A 24 19.46 16.51 8.81
CA CYS A 24 19.35 17.98 8.88
C CYS A 24 18.49 18.44 10.07
N SER A 25 17.55 17.60 10.52
CA SER A 25 16.63 17.92 11.62
C SER A 25 16.23 16.68 12.41
N ALA A 26 15.72 16.92 13.63
CA ALA A 26 15.10 15.86 14.45
C ALA A 26 13.89 15.24 13.74
N ALA A 27 13.17 16.02 12.93
CA ALA A 27 12.05 15.54 12.12
C ALA A 27 12.52 14.54 11.04
N CYS A 28 13.60 14.85 10.32
CA CYS A 28 14.19 13.92 9.35
C CYS A 28 14.73 12.65 10.02
N ARG A 29 15.31 12.76 11.22
CA ARG A 29 15.71 11.60 12.03
C ARG A 29 14.50 10.73 12.38
N ALA A 30 13.43 11.31 12.92
CA ALA A 30 12.23 10.58 13.29
C ALA A 30 11.56 9.90 12.08
N GLN A 31 11.51 10.60 10.93
CA GLN A 31 10.98 10.04 9.70
C GLN A 31 11.82 8.86 9.18
N HIS A 32 13.14 8.98 9.22
CA HIS A 32 14.04 7.90 8.83
C HIS A 32 13.87 6.64 9.70
N PHE A 33 13.64 6.80 11.01
CA PHE A 33 13.37 5.66 11.88
C PHE A 33 12.01 5.03 11.57
N ARG A 34 10.96 5.82 11.36
CA ARG A 34 9.64 5.30 10.93
C ARG A 34 9.76 4.53 9.61
N ASP A 35 10.43 5.10 8.62
CA ASP A 35 10.56 4.52 7.28
C ASP A 35 11.45 3.25 7.22
N ASN A 36 12.30 3.01 8.23
CA ASN A 36 13.17 1.83 8.32
C ASN A 36 12.69 0.78 9.34
N GLN A 37 11.83 1.15 10.29
CA GLN A 37 11.20 0.19 11.20
C GLN A 37 10.34 -0.81 10.41
N ASP A 38 9.70 -0.34 9.33
CA ASP A 38 8.94 -1.16 8.37
C ASP A 38 9.82 -2.14 7.57
N SER A 39 11.12 -1.87 7.44
CA SER A 39 12.06 -2.72 6.70
C SER A 39 12.67 -3.82 7.59
N ALA A 40 12.67 -3.63 8.91
CA ALA A 40 13.13 -4.64 9.88
C ALA A 40 12.05 -5.67 10.24
N ASN A 41 10.76 -5.31 10.12
CA ASN A 41 9.65 -6.23 10.38
C ASN A 41 9.33 -7.18 9.23
N ASN A 42 9.96 -7.01 8.06
CA ASN A 42 9.78 -7.90 6.90
C ASN A 42 10.88 -9.00 6.79
N TYR A 43 11.71 -9.16 7.84
CA TYR A 43 12.77 -10.18 7.93
C TYR A 43 12.73 -10.93 9.27
N ASN A 44 11.54 -11.16 9.82
CA ASN A 44 11.39 -11.97 11.03
C ASN A 44 10.28 -13.02 10.87
N ASP A 45 10.42 -13.82 9.82
CA ASP A 45 9.88 -15.17 9.81
C ASP A 45 11.08 -16.11 9.61
N SER A 46 11.33 -16.99 10.57
CA SER A 46 12.49 -17.90 10.70
C SER A 46 13.69 -17.42 11.52
N VAL A 47 13.53 -17.26 12.84
CA VAL A 47 14.60 -17.61 13.80
C VAL A 47 13.98 -18.35 14.98
N GLN A 48 14.13 -19.68 14.98
CA GLN A 48 13.86 -20.52 16.15
C GLN A 48 14.82 -20.17 17.31
N PRO A 49 14.38 -20.25 18.57
CA PRO A 49 15.27 -20.15 19.72
C PRO A 49 16.18 -21.39 19.82
N SER A 50 17.48 -21.16 19.80
CA SER A 50 18.52 -22.18 20.00
C SER A 50 18.49 -22.70 21.44
N THR A 51 18.28 -24.01 21.62
CA THR A 51 18.71 -24.76 22.81
C THR A 51 20.10 -25.35 22.59
N PRO A 52 20.98 -25.40 23.61
CA PRO A 52 22.33 -25.93 23.46
C PRO A 52 22.41 -27.46 23.63
N ASP A 53 23.23 -28.05 22.75
CA ASP A 53 24.03 -29.27 22.77
C ASP A 53 23.61 -30.53 23.56
N ILE A 54 23.67 -31.69 22.88
CA ILE A 54 24.47 -32.88 23.26
C ILE A 54 24.50 -33.89 22.08
N GLU A 55 25.71 -34.08 21.53
CA GLU A 55 26.39 -35.25 20.95
C GLU A 55 25.83 -36.11 19.76
N GLN A 56 26.71 -36.27 18.76
CA GLN A 56 26.80 -37.20 17.59
C GLN A 56 26.88 -38.71 17.99
N PRO A 57 27.07 -39.75 17.09
CA PRO A 57 27.46 -39.79 15.65
C PRO A 57 26.80 -40.88 14.72
N GLY A 58 27.02 -40.80 13.39
CA GLY A 58 27.19 -42.01 12.53
C GLY A 58 26.67 -42.03 11.07
N LEU A 59 27.54 -41.70 10.09
CA LEU A 59 27.81 -42.33 8.75
C LEU A 59 26.63 -42.66 7.76
N PRO A 60 26.88 -43.22 6.54
CA PRO A 60 26.98 -42.47 5.28
C PRO A 60 26.00 -42.95 4.18
N GLY A 61 25.85 -42.21 3.07
CA GLY A 61 25.15 -42.77 1.90
C GLY A 61 24.79 -41.79 0.79
N THR A 62 25.71 -41.57 -0.14
CA THR A 62 25.37 -41.27 -1.55
C THR A 62 24.78 -42.53 -2.21
N PRO A 63 23.87 -42.36 -3.18
CA PRO A 63 24.31 -42.66 -4.54
C PRO A 63 23.84 -41.64 -5.59
N ALA A 64 24.55 -41.68 -6.70
CA ALA A 64 24.34 -40.91 -7.91
C ALA A 64 23.42 -41.64 -8.91
N PHE A 65 23.03 -40.88 -9.95
CA PHE A 65 22.48 -41.26 -11.26
C PHE A 65 20.98 -41.59 -11.35
N LEU A 66 20.24 -40.79 -12.13
CA LEU A 66 19.91 -41.17 -13.52
C LEU A 66 19.37 -40.00 -14.33
N ASN A 67 19.89 -39.95 -15.55
CA ASN A 67 19.58 -39.07 -16.66
C ASN A 67 18.41 -39.68 -17.45
N VAL A 68 17.33 -38.94 -17.71
CA VAL A 68 16.41 -39.23 -18.82
C VAL A 68 15.93 -37.90 -19.41
N GLN A 69 16.49 -37.56 -20.57
CA GLN A 69 15.83 -36.74 -21.58
C GLN A 69 14.51 -37.38 -21.99
N GLN A 70 13.41 -36.63 -21.96
CA GLN A 70 12.31 -36.85 -22.88
C GLN A 70 11.71 -35.51 -23.32
N THR A 71 11.70 -35.36 -24.63
CA THR A 71 11.18 -34.29 -25.46
C THR A 71 9.66 -34.11 -25.32
N GLN A 72 9.24 -32.85 -25.43
CA GLN A 72 7.87 -32.32 -25.65
C GLN A 72 7.14 -32.98 -26.86
N PRO A 73 5.84 -32.75 -27.18
CA PRO A 73 4.94 -31.64 -26.77
C PRO A 73 3.45 -32.01 -26.54
N TYR A 74 2.68 -31.17 -25.85
CA TYR A 74 1.31 -30.86 -26.29
C TYR A 74 0.79 -29.58 -25.64
N ALA A 75 0.34 -28.65 -26.49
CA ALA A 75 -0.47 -27.51 -26.09
C ALA A 75 -1.85 -28.04 -25.72
N GLU A 76 -2.15 -28.15 -24.43
CA GLU A 76 -3.53 -28.20 -23.99
C GLU A 76 -4.12 -26.82 -24.20
N VAL A 77 -5.00 -26.76 -25.19
CA VAL A 77 -6.00 -25.72 -25.36
C VAL A 77 -6.73 -25.61 -24.02
N VAL A 78 -6.40 -24.56 -23.25
CA VAL A 78 -7.22 -24.14 -22.11
C VAL A 78 -8.57 -23.77 -22.72
N GLN A 79 -9.49 -24.73 -22.67
CA GLN A 79 -10.90 -24.49 -22.89
C GLN A 79 -11.30 -23.54 -21.75
N CYS A 80 -11.39 -22.25 -22.06
CA CYS A 80 -12.15 -21.31 -21.25
C CYS A 80 -13.58 -21.84 -21.22
N GLN A 81 -13.89 -22.67 -20.21
CA GLN A 81 -15.27 -22.89 -19.81
C GLN A 81 -15.78 -21.53 -19.37
N SER A 82 -16.53 -20.90 -20.26
CA SER A 82 -17.38 -19.77 -19.92
C SER A 82 -18.23 -20.22 -18.74
N GLN A 83 -17.90 -19.76 -17.54
CA GLN A 83 -18.83 -19.79 -16.43
C GLN A 83 -20.06 -19.03 -16.92
N GLN A 84 -21.11 -19.79 -17.27
CA GLN A 84 -22.39 -19.22 -17.63
C GLN A 84 -22.88 -18.50 -16.37
N TYR A 85 -22.83 -17.16 -16.42
CA TYR A 85 -23.40 -16.31 -15.40
C TYR A 85 -24.90 -16.62 -15.29
N GLN A 86 -25.28 -17.49 -14.36
CA GLN A 86 -26.68 -17.71 -14.02
C GLN A 86 -27.20 -16.42 -13.40
N THR A 87 -28.29 -15.91 -13.95
CA THR A 87 -28.88 -14.66 -13.49
C THR A 87 -29.35 -14.78 -12.03
N PRO A 88 -29.32 -13.70 -11.22
CA PRO A 88 -29.68 -13.75 -9.80
C PRO A 88 -31.06 -14.36 -9.52
N GLN A 89 -31.99 -14.26 -10.47
CA GLN A 89 -33.32 -14.85 -10.35
C GLN A 89 -33.33 -16.39 -10.42
N TYR A 90 -32.39 -17.00 -11.15
CA TYR A 90 -32.31 -18.46 -11.28
C TYR A 90 -31.77 -19.10 -9.99
N GLN A 91 -30.73 -18.51 -9.41
CA GLN A 91 -30.14 -18.96 -8.14
C GLN A 91 -31.14 -18.89 -6.97
N SER A 92 -31.99 -17.86 -6.95
CA SER A 92 -33.04 -17.72 -5.93
C SER A 92 -34.11 -18.83 -6.00
N ARG A 93 -34.51 -19.26 -7.22
CA ARG A 93 -35.48 -20.36 -7.39
C ARG A 93 -34.90 -21.72 -7.01
N GLN A 94 -33.65 -21.97 -7.38
CA GLN A 94 -32.97 -23.21 -7.02
C GLN A 94 -32.78 -23.32 -5.50
N TYR A 95 -32.46 -22.21 -4.83
CA TYR A 95 -32.40 -22.17 -3.37
C TYR A 95 -33.74 -22.54 -2.71
N GLN A 96 -34.85 -21.97 -3.18
CA GLN A 96 -36.19 -22.29 -2.66
C GLN A 96 -36.57 -23.76 -2.88
N SER A 97 -36.16 -24.34 -4.01
CA SER A 97 -36.36 -25.76 -4.32
C SER A 97 -35.61 -26.68 -3.37
N GLU A 98 -34.31 -26.43 -3.16
CA GLU A 98 -33.44 -27.28 -2.34
C GLU A 98 -33.77 -27.21 -0.84
N VAL A 99 -34.18 -26.04 -0.35
CA VAL A 99 -34.71 -25.87 1.02
C VAL A 99 -36.03 -26.63 1.18
N ALA A 100 -36.90 -26.61 0.17
CA ALA A 100 -38.17 -27.34 0.20
C ALA A 100 -37.99 -28.87 0.17
N THR A 101 -36.90 -29.36 -0.43
CA THR A 101 -36.52 -30.79 -0.39
C THR A 101 -35.79 -31.22 0.88
N GLY A 102 -35.58 -30.30 1.83
CA GLY A 102 -34.94 -30.59 3.11
C GLY A 102 -33.41 -30.71 3.06
N ASN A 103 -32.79 -30.22 1.98
CA ASN A 103 -31.34 -30.26 1.79
C ASN A 103 -30.66 -29.06 2.47
N TRP A 104 -30.67 -29.07 3.80
CA TRP A 104 -30.16 -27.97 4.62
C TRP A 104 -28.65 -27.76 4.48
N ASP A 105 -27.87 -28.83 4.29
CA ASP A 105 -26.42 -28.75 4.13
C ASP A 105 -26.03 -27.96 2.88
N TRP A 106 -26.71 -28.20 1.76
CA TRP A 106 -26.52 -27.43 0.53
C TRP A 106 -26.95 -25.96 0.72
N ALA A 107 -28.08 -25.72 1.39
CA ALA A 107 -28.56 -24.35 1.66
C ALA A 107 -27.58 -23.55 2.53
N VAL A 108 -26.99 -24.18 3.55
CA VAL A 108 -25.95 -23.59 4.41
C VAL A 108 -24.69 -23.29 3.61
N GLN A 109 -24.20 -24.23 2.79
CA GLN A 109 -23.05 -24.00 1.92
C GLN A 109 -23.29 -22.88 0.91
N PHE A 110 -24.46 -22.84 0.28
CA PHE A 110 -24.83 -21.78 -0.65
C PHE A 110 -24.88 -20.40 0.01
N MET A 111 -25.41 -20.31 1.23
CA MET A 111 -25.39 -19.06 2.01
C MET A 111 -23.97 -18.62 2.37
N GLN A 112 -23.12 -19.56 2.81
CA GLN A 112 -21.72 -19.27 3.10
C GLN A 112 -20.96 -18.79 1.86
N GLU A 113 -21.19 -19.41 0.71
CA GLU A 113 -20.58 -18.99 -0.55
C GLU A 113 -21.06 -17.61 -1.00
N GLN A 114 -22.35 -17.30 -0.83
CA GLN A 114 -22.89 -15.97 -1.07
C GLN A 114 -22.28 -14.90 -0.15
N ASP A 115 -22.09 -15.21 1.13
CA ASP A 115 -21.44 -14.31 2.07
C ASP A 115 -19.97 -14.09 1.72
N ALA A 116 -19.25 -15.17 1.39
CA ALA A 116 -17.86 -15.10 0.92
C ALA A 116 -17.74 -14.30 -0.40
N ASN A 117 -18.68 -14.45 -1.33
CA ASN A 117 -18.73 -13.66 -2.56
C ASN A 117 -18.94 -12.17 -2.27
N ARG A 118 -19.90 -11.83 -1.41
CA ARG A 118 -20.13 -10.44 -0.98
C ARG A 118 -18.91 -9.85 -0.26
N GLU A 119 -18.20 -10.67 0.50
CA GLU A 119 -16.95 -10.25 1.15
C GLU A 119 -15.84 -9.98 0.13
N ARG A 120 -15.66 -10.88 -0.85
CA ARG A 120 -14.71 -10.70 -1.96
C ARG A 120 -15.01 -9.44 -2.78
N GLU A 121 -16.26 -9.18 -3.11
CA GLU A 121 -16.69 -7.97 -3.81
C GLU A 121 -16.35 -6.71 -3.01
N LYS A 122 -16.62 -6.69 -1.70
CA LYS A 122 -16.26 -5.57 -0.83
C LYS A 122 -14.75 -5.33 -0.80
N ILE A 123 -13.94 -6.39 -0.71
CA ILE A 123 -12.48 -6.29 -0.73
C ILE A 123 -12.00 -5.71 -2.08
N ALA A 124 -12.57 -6.19 -3.19
CA ALA A 124 -12.27 -5.70 -4.54
C ALA A 124 -12.63 -4.22 -4.71
N ASP A 125 -13.79 -3.80 -4.23
CA ASP A 125 -14.22 -2.40 -4.24
C ASP A 125 -13.29 -1.49 -3.42
N MET A 126 -12.88 -1.95 -2.24
CA MET A 126 -11.93 -1.20 -1.40
C MET A 126 -10.54 -1.10 -2.05
N HIS A 127 -10.09 -2.17 -2.70
CA HIS A 127 -8.86 -2.13 -3.50
C HIS A 127 -8.99 -1.12 -4.64
N ARG A 128 -10.09 -1.13 -5.38
CA ARG A 128 -10.35 -0.19 -6.49
C ARG A 128 -10.34 1.27 -6.02
N LEU A 129 -10.95 1.58 -4.88
CA LEU A 129 -10.92 2.93 -4.29
C LEU A 129 -9.49 3.38 -3.98
N TYR A 130 -8.70 2.52 -3.34
CA TYR A 130 -7.29 2.79 -3.06
C TYR A 130 -6.48 2.99 -4.34
N SER A 131 -6.59 2.07 -5.30
CA SER A 131 -5.84 2.14 -6.57
C SER A 131 -6.16 3.40 -7.35
N ASN A 132 -7.43 3.83 -7.37
CA ASN A 132 -7.81 5.10 -7.98
C ASN A 132 -7.13 6.30 -7.32
N LEU A 133 -7.08 6.34 -5.97
CA LEU A 133 -6.39 7.40 -5.24
C LEU A 133 -4.90 7.40 -5.54
N VAL A 134 -4.25 6.23 -5.50
CA VAL A 134 -2.82 6.11 -5.80
C VAL A 134 -2.51 6.57 -7.23
N VAL A 135 -3.32 6.17 -8.22
CA VAL A 135 -3.16 6.63 -9.61
C VAL A 135 -3.30 8.15 -9.69
N LYS A 136 -4.30 8.73 -9.02
CA LYS A 136 -4.45 10.20 -8.96
C LYS A 136 -3.20 10.82 -8.30
N CYS A 137 -2.67 10.26 -7.20
CA CYS A 137 -1.50 10.79 -6.50
C CYS A 137 -0.25 10.78 -7.38
N LEU A 138 -0.02 9.66 -8.09
CA LEU A 138 1.12 9.52 -9.00
C LEU A 138 1.03 10.49 -10.20
N LYS A 139 -0.18 10.89 -10.61
CA LYS A 139 -0.37 11.88 -11.68
C LYS A 139 -0.08 13.30 -11.25
N VAL A 140 -0.35 13.64 -9.99
CA VAL A 140 -0.10 14.98 -9.43
C VAL A 140 1.30 15.14 -8.83
N ASP A 141 2.10 14.07 -8.82
CA ASP A 141 3.51 14.11 -8.39
C ASP A 141 4.34 15.07 -9.26
N GLY A 142 5.03 16.01 -8.62
CA GLY A 142 5.77 17.09 -9.27
C GLY A 142 4.88 18.26 -9.74
N THR A 143 3.60 18.30 -9.34
CA THR A 143 2.70 19.41 -9.67
C THR A 143 2.47 20.34 -8.48
N THR A 144 2.10 21.58 -8.79
CA THR A 144 1.77 22.59 -7.79
C THR A 144 0.30 22.46 -7.40
N LEU A 145 0.02 22.46 -6.10
CA LEU A 145 -1.34 22.37 -5.58
C LEU A 145 -1.76 23.68 -4.89
N ASP A 146 -3.04 24.02 -5.01
CA ASP A 146 -3.69 25.08 -4.24
C ASP A 146 -4.40 24.51 -2.99
N ASP A 147 -4.82 25.41 -2.09
CA ASP A 147 -5.52 25.06 -0.84
C ASP A 147 -6.76 24.19 -1.07
N ASN A 148 -7.62 24.59 -2.01
CA ASN A 148 -8.87 23.87 -2.30
C ASN A 148 -8.60 22.43 -2.76
N ASN A 149 -7.59 22.25 -3.61
CA ASN A 149 -7.16 20.94 -4.09
C ASN A 149 -6.58 20.11 -2.94
N ILE A 150 -5.71 20.67 -2.11
CA ILE A 150 -5.13 19.98 -0.94
C ILE A 150 -6.23 19.55 0.04
N GLN A 151 -7.19 20.42 0.34
CA GLN A 151 -8.29 20.11 1.25
C GLN A 151 -9.21 19.02 0.68
N THR A 152 -9.49 19.06 -0.62
CA THR A 152 -10.26 18.01 -1.31
C THR A 152 -9.55 16.65 -1.21
N TRP A 153 -8.23 16.63 -1.42
CA TRP A 153 -7.41 15.43 -1.24
C TRP A 153 -7.49 14.86 0.18
N ILE A 154 -7.36 15.71 1.20
CA ILE A 154 -7.46 15.29 2.61
C ILE A 154 -8.83 14.65 2.87
N ASN A 155 -9.92 15.27 2.39
CA ASN A 155 -11.27 14.74 2.58
C ASN A 155 -11.48 13.39 1.87
N GLU A 156 -10.99 13.23 0.63
CA GLU A 156 -11.05 11.95 -0.08
C GLU A 156 -10.26 10.85 0.65
N LEU A 157 -9.07 11.17 1.14
CA LEU A 157 -8.22 10.22 1.87
C LEU A 157 -8.81 9.84 3.24
N ASP A 158 -9.35 10.80 3.98
CA ASP A 158 -10.04 10.56 5.25
C ASP A 158 -11.28 9.68 5.05
N TYR A 159 -12.05 9.90 3.98
CA TYR A 159 -13.19 9.05 3.62
C TYR A 159 -12.76 7.60 3.36
N VAL A 160 -11.75 7.39 2.51
CA VAL A 160 -11.30 6.02 2.17
C VAL A 160 -10.65 5.34 3.38
N SER A 161 -9.84 6.05 4.17
CA SER A 161 -9.21 5.46 5.37
C SER A 161 -10.24 5.06 6.42
N SER A 162 -11.30 5.85 6.61
CA SER A 162 -12.43 5.50 7.48
C SER A 162 -13.13 4.21 7.02
N ARG A 163 -13.34 4.04 5.71
CA ARG A 163 -13.90 2.80 5.17
C ARG A 163 -12.99 1.60 5.33
N TYR A 164 -11.67 1.76 5.21
CA TYR A 164 -10.71 0.69 5.50
C TYR A 164 -10.77 0.26 6.97
N ARG A 165 -10.86 1.21 7.91
CA ARG A 165 -10.93 0.92 9.36
C ARG A 165 -12.19 0.18 9.78
N THR A 166 -13.31 0.50 9.16
CA THR A 166 -14.64 0.03 9.59
C THR A 166 -15.07 -1.27 8.91
N ASN A 167 -14.32 -1.76 7.93
CA ASN A 167 -14.70 -2.93 7.17
C ASN A 167 -14.12 -4.22 7.78
N PRO A 168 -14.95 -5.09 8.38
CA PRO A 168 -14.47 -6.31 9.02
C PRO A 168 -13.81 -7.28 8.04
N ALA A 169 -14.17 -7.23 6.74
CA ALA A 169 -13.59 -8.06 5.69
C ALA A 169 -12.09 -7.84 5.46
N LEU A 170 -11.58 -6.69 5.89
CA LEU A 170 -10.19 -6.31 5.71
C LEU A 170 -9.28 -6.72 6.88
N SER A 171 -9.86 -7.31 7.94
CA SER A 171 -9.14 -7.77 9.13
C SER A 171 -8.48 -9.14 8.98
N GLN A 172 -8.74 -9.84 7.87
CA GLN A 172 -8.18 -11.15 7.60
C GLN A 172 -6.65 -11.10 7.38
N ALA A 173 -5.93 -12.05 7.97
CA ALA A 173 -4.48 -12.20 7.78
C ALA A 173 -4.14 -12.49 6.31
N GLY A 174 -3.19 -11.75 5.74
CA GLY A 174 -2.79 -11.86 4.33
C GLY A 174 -3.40 -10.82 3.40
N ASN A 175 -4.37 -10.02 3.87
CA ASN A 175 -4.85 -8.86 3.11
C ASN A 175 -3.84 -7.71 3.21
N GLN A 176 -3.46 -7.12 2.07
CA GLN A 176 -2.66 -5.88 2.01
C GLN A 176 -3.39 -4.64 2.58
N ALA A 177 -4.57 -4.81 3.17
CA ALA A 177 -5.37 -3.73 3.73
C ALA A 177 -4.63 -2.92 4.79
N HIS A 178 -3.79 -3.55 5.61
CA HIS A 178 -2.98 -2.84 6.60
C HIS A 178 -1.98 -1.89 5.94
N GLU A 179 -1.17 -2.41 5.01
CA GLU A 179 -0.18 -1.62 4.26
C GLU A 179 -0.82 -0.47 3.48
N ARG A 180 -1.99 -0.71 2.87
CA ARG A 180 -2.76 0.32 2.16
C ARG A 180 -3.29 1.38 3.10
N LEU A 181 -3.73 1.00 4.30
CA LEU A 181 -4.19 1.94 5.32
C LEU A 181 -3.05 2.82 5.84
N GLU A 182 -1.85 2.25 6.04
CA GLU A 182 -0.65 3.03 6.37
C GLU A 182 -0.31 4.05 5.27
N ASP A 183 -0.37 3.64 4.01
CA ASP A 183 -0.14 4.53 2.88
C ASP A 183 -1.15 5.69 2.84
N LEU A 184 -2.42 5.42 3.13
CA LEU A 184 -3.45 6.45 3.25
C LEU A 184 -3.13 7.45 4.36
N TYR A 185 -2.70 6.99 5.55
CA TYR A 185 -2.29 7.92 6.61
C TYR A 185 -1.06 8.73 6.25
N TRP A 186 -0.09 8.11 5.59
CA TRP A 186 1.10 8.81 5.13
C TRP A 186 0.72 9.91 4.14
N LEU A 187 -0.19 9.64 3.21
CA LEU A 187 -0.72 10.65 2.29
C LEU A 187 -1.45 11.76 3.04
N ILE A 188 -2.31 11.44 4.00
CA ILE A 188 -3.03 12.43 4.81
C ILE A 188 -2.03 13.36 5.53
N ASP A 189 -1.01 12.80 6.19
CA ASP A 189 0.03 13.57 6.87
C ASP A 189 0.80 14.45 5.90
N LYS A 190 1.18 13.92 4.73
CA LYS A 190 1.86 14.68 3.67
C LYS A 190 1.01 15.86 3.19
N PHE A 191 -0.27 15.66 2.87
CA PHE A 191 -1.16 16.72 2.40
C PHE A 191 -1.44 17.76 3.50
N ARG A 192 -1.58 17.35 4.77
CA ARG A 192 -1.72 18.29 5.90
C ARG A 192 -0.50 19.19 6.05
N ARG A 193 0.72 18.64 5.93
CA ARG A 193 1.95 19.46 5.95
C ARG A 193 2.02 20.43 4.77
N LEU A 194 1.56 20.02 3.59
CA LEU A 194 1.49 20.93 2.43
C LEU A 194 0.47 22.05 2.66
N LEU A 195 -0.65 21.74 3.30
CA LEU A 195 -1.65 22.74 3.67
C LEU A 195 -1.09 23.74 4.69
N GLU A 196 -0.36 23.27 5.70
CA GLU A 196 0.33 24.13 6.67
C GLU A 196 1.36 25.02 5.99
N GLN A 197 2.21 24.46 5.12
CA GLN A 197 3.18 25.22 4.32
C GLN A 197 2.51 26.26 3.42
N TRP A 198 1.31 25.98 2.92
CA TRP A 198 0.53 26.94 2.13
C TRP A 198 0.01 28.09 3.01
N LYS A 199 -0.46 27.78 4.24
CA LYS A 199 -0.98 28.77 5.20
C LYS A 199 0.10 29.64 5.84
N GLU A 200 1.29 29.10 6.07
CA GLU A 200 2.42 29.81 6.66
C GLU A 200 3.13 30.75 5.69
N GLN A 201 2.71 30.79 4.43
CA GLN A 201 3.30 31.73 3.48
C GLN A 201 3.06 33.15 3.93
N PRO A 202 4.11 34.00 3.96
CA PRO A 202 3.97 35.37 4.38
C PRO A 202 2.95 36.05 3.47
N ILE A 203 1.81 36.44 4.06
CA ILE A 203 0.90 37.39 3.45
C ILE A 203 1.70 38.70 3.42
N LEU A 204 2.43 38.92 2.32
CA LEU A 204 3.04 40.21 2.07
C LEU A 204 1.87 41.18 1.89
N LEU A 205 1.52 41.85 2.98
CA LEU A 205 0.59 42.96 2.98
C LEU A 205 0.97 43.89 1.82
N PRO A 206 -0.01 44.47 1.11
CA PRO A 206 0.26 45.36 -0.01
C PRO A 206 1.04 46.57 0.49
N SER A 207 2.36 46.48 0.44
CA SER A 207 3.25 47.62 0.38
C SER A 207 2.81 48.45 -0.82
N LYS A 208 2.79 49.78 -0.69
CA LYS A 208 2.47 50.77 -1.74
C LYS A 208 3.50 50.75 -2.88
N SER A 209 3.79 49.57 -3.39
CA SER A 209 4.69 49.26 -4.48
C SER A 209 3.82 49.02 -5.71
N TYR A 210 4.14 49.73 -6.80
CA TYR A 210 3.47 49.63 -8.11
C TYR A 210 3.58 48.25 -8.79
N TYR A 211 4.05 47.22 -8.07
CA TYR A 211 4.17 45.86 -8.58
C TYR A 211 2.92 45.04 -8.22
N PRO A 212 2.42 44.20 -9.14
CA PRO A 212 1.26 43.35 -8.89
C PRO A 212 1.51 42.48 -7.64
N PRO A 213 0.49 42.21 -6.81
CA PRO A 213 0.62 41.40 -5.61
C PRO A 213 1.27 40.07 -5.99
N ASN A 214 2.48 39.86 -5.46
CA ASN A 214 3.28 38.69 -5.78
C ASN A 214 2.50 37.45 -5.32
N LYS A 215 2.15 36.60 -6.29
CA LYS A 215 1.37 35.37 -6.08
C LYS A 215 2.10 34.52 -5.02
N ALA A 216 1.34 34.02 -4.04
CA ALA A 216 1.82 33.04 -3.07
C ALA A 216 2.68 31.97 -3.77
N LYS A 217 3.82 31.60 -3.17
CA LYS A 217 4.71 30.58 -3.75
C LYS A 217 3.89 29.30 -3.92
N PRO A 218 3.80 28.70 -5.10
CA PRO A 218 3.07 27.45 -5.25
C PRO A 218 3.69 26.36 -4.37
N VAL A 219 2.87 25.59 -3.66
CA VAL A 219 3.33 24.45 -2.87
C VAL A 219 3.44 23.24 -3.79
N LEU A 220 4.64 22.68 -3.89
CA LEU A 220 4.95 21.56 -4.77
C LEU A 220 4.67 20.23 -4.04
N PHE A 221 3.85 19.37 -4.64
CA PHE A 221 3.66 18.02 -4.14
C PHE A 221 4.68 17.08 -4.78
N GLU A 222 5.57 16.51 -3.96
CA GLU A 222 6.56 15.54 -4.41
C GLU A 222 6.55 14.27 -3.55
N LEU A 223 6.56 13.13 -4.25
CA LEU A 223 6.75 11.81 -3.69
C LEU A 223 8.21 11.39 -3.78
N SER A 224 8.73 10.82 -2.69
CA SER A 224 10.04 10.18 -2.71
C SER A 224 10.05 8.99 -3.67
N SER A 225 11.21 8.69 -4.26
CA SER A 225 11.36 7.54 -5.16
C SER A 225 10.94 6.21 -4.49
N LYS A 226 11.23 6.07 -3.18
CA LYS A 226 10.79 4.91 -2.37
C LYS A 226 9.27 4.78 -2.34
N ARG A 227 8.55 5.87 -2.03
CA ARG A 227 7.07 5.86 -1.97
C ARG A 227 6.44 5.66 -3.34
N ARG A 228 7.00 6.29 -4.38
CA ARG A 228 6.56 6.12 -5.76
C ARG A 228 6.65 4.66 -6.22
N ASN A 229 7.74 3.98 -5.88
CA ASN A 229 7.92 2.56 -6.21
C ASN A 229 6.95 1.67 -5.40
N ARG A 230 6.75 1.93 -4.10
CA ARG A 230 5.76 1.22 -3.27
C ARG A 230 4.33 1.37 -3.81
N PHE A 231 3.93 2.58 -4.19
CA PHE A 231 2.63 2.82 -4.82
C PHE A 231 2.47 2.08 -6.14
N ARG A 232 3.51 2.04 -6.97
CA ARG A 232 3.48 1.28 -8.22
C ARG A 232 3.37 -0.23 -7.97
N SER A 233 4.03 -0.78 -6.95
CA SER A 233 3.90 -2.21 -6.64
C SER A 233 2.48 -2.60 -6.21
N HIS A 234 1.75 -1.71 -5.54
CA HIS A 234 0.35 -1.96 -5.17
C HIS A 234 -0.64 -1.88 -6.34
N LEU A 235 -0.22 -1.33 -7.49
CA LEU A 235 -1.03 -1.26 -8.71
C LEU A 235 -0.81 -2.46 -9.65
N LEU A 236 0.20 -3.30 -9.39
CA LEU A 236 0.43 -4.51 -10.16
C LEU A 236 -0.55 -5.61 -9.71
N PRO A 237 -1.20 -6.32 -10.65
CA PRO A 237 -2.13 -7.40 -10.36
C PRO A 237 -1.43 -8.63 -9.77
#